data_AF-A0A4R3V5J5-F1
#
_entry.id   AF-A0A4R3V5J5-F1
#
_cell.length_a   1.000
_cell.length_b   1.000
_cell.length_c   1.000
_cell.angle_alpha   90.00
_cell.angle_beta   90.00
_cell.angle_gamma   90.00
#
_symmetry.space_group_name_H-M   'P 1'
#
loop_
_entity.id
_entity.type
_entity.pdbx_description
1 polymer ?
#
loop_
_entity_poly.entity_id
_entity_poly.type
_entity_poly.pdbx_seq_one_letter_code
_entity_poly.pdbx_strand_id
1 'polypeptide(L)'
;MIASYNLWLVGLSFLIAAVASYTALDLTRRVRTPDRMAALGWWLAGAMAMGTGIWSMHFVGMLAYSLPVPLGYDYGATLVSWLAAVGVSAIALGLAAGERLGGLRLIGGALAMGAGICAMHYIGMLAMSMDPPIRWSGGLVALSAAIAVVASALALLIFFRIRNATGRHGFWWQAGAALVMACGIAGMHYTGMAAAEVPADSVCRSVDGLRGDGLAALIAGATLALLFLTLLISARDHRMSLHRGRLEFEVAARTSELARALEAAEAANRAKTEFLAAISHELRTPLTSIRGFAELMEHRSAEPSTRAQAGLIRVTSRVDFGSRSQAIRG
;
A
#
# COMPACT_ATOMS: atom_id res chain seq x y z
N MET A 1 13.57 -37.60 -30.65
CA MET A 1 14.44 -36.42 -30.59
C MET A 1 14.31 -35.83 -29.20
N ILE A 2 15.42 -35.62 -28.48
CA ILE A 2 15.36 -35.19 -27.08
C ILE A 2 15.21 -33.68 -27.07
N ALA A 3 13.99 -33.21 -26.79
CA ALA A 3 13.76 -31.79 -26.57
C ALA A 3 14.57 -31.34 -25.34
N SER A 4 15.31 -30.24 -25.48
CA SER A 4 16.22 -29.76 -24.43
C SER A 4 15.90 -28.32 -24.04
N TYR A 5 16.16 -27.99 -22.78
CA TYR A 5 15.93 -26.66 -22.23
C TYR A 5 17.25 -25.91 -22.01
N ASN A 6 17.29 -24.65 -22.44
CA ASN A 6 18.34 -23.74 -22.02
C ASN A 6 18.04 -23.21 -20.61
N LEU A 7 18.77 -23.71 -19.62
CA LEU A 7 18.56 -23.38 -18.20
C LEU A 7 18.72 -21.89 -17.88
N TRP A 8 19.52 -21.15 -18.66
CA TRP A 8 19.65 -19.69 -18.46
C TRP A 8 18.37 -18.96 -18.82
N LEU A 9 17.72 -19.34 -19.92
CA LEU A 9 16.44 -18.76 -20.32
C LEU A 9 15.30 -19.20 -19.39
N VAL A 10 15.37 -20.42 -18.85
CA VAL A 10 14.45 -20.86 -17.79
C VAL A 10 14.58 -20.00 -16.54
N GLY A 11 15.81 -19.74 -16.09
CA GLY A 11 16.08 -18.85 -14.97
C GLY A 11 15.64 -17.41 -15.23
N LEU A 12 15.89 -16.90 -16.44
CA LEU A 12 15.47 -15.56 -16.87
C LEU A 12 13.94 -15.42 -16.89
N SER A 13 13.23 -16.39 -17.44
CA SER A 13 11.77 -16.36 -17.49
C SER A 13 11.18 -16.34 -16.07
N PHE A 14 11.72 -17.17 -15.17
CA PHE A 14 11.36 -17.14 -13.76
C PHE A 14 11.63 -15.78 -13.11
N LEU A 15 12.80 -15.18 -13.35
CA LEU A 15 13.16 -13.86 -12.83
C LEU A 15 12.19 -12.77 -13.31
N ILE A 16 11.85 -12.77 -14.61
CA ILE A 16 10.88 -11.83 -15.18
C ILE A 16 9.52 -11.97 -14.48
N ALA A 17 9.03 -13.19 -14.29
CA ALA A 17 7.78 -13.43 -13.57
C ALA A 17 7.86 -12.96 -12.10
N ALA A 18 9.00 -13.13 -11.42
CA ALA A 18 9.20 -12.67 -10.05
C ALA A 18 9.19 -11.13 -9.96
N VAL A 19 9.89 -10.44 -10.85
CA VAL A 19 9.91 -8.96 -10.89
C VAL A 19 8.52 -8.40 -11.21
N ALA A 20 7.81 -9.02 -12.17
CA ALA A 20 6.46 -8.62 -12.53
C ALA A 20 5.49 -8.82 -11.35
N SER A 21 5.55 -9.98 -10.72
CA SER A 21 4.79 -10.32 -9.51
C SER A 21 5.04 -9.33 -8.37
N TYR A 22 6.31 -8.98 -8.11
CA TYR A 22 6.68 -8.01 -7.08
C TYR A 22 6.08 -6.62 -7.38
N THR A 23 6.20 -6.18 -8.63
CA THR A 23 5.71 -4.88 -9.09
C THR A 23 4.19 -4.79 -9.02
N ALA A 24 3.49 -5.87 -9.40
CA ALA A 24 2.05 -5.96 -9.31
C ALA A 24 1.54 -5.89 -7.86
N LEU A 25 2.19 -6.62 -6.94
CA LEU A 25 1.85 -6.57 -5.51
C LEU A 25 2.01 -5.16 -4.94
N ASP A 26 3.06 -4.43 -5.34
CA ASP A 26 3.28 -3.06 -4.92
C ASP A 26 2.18 -2.11 -5.45
N LEU A 27 1.94 -2.16 -6.75
CA LEU A 27 0.94 -1.33 -7.43
C LEU A 27 -0.46 -1.53 -6.86
N THR A 28 -0.81 -2.77 -6.52
CA THR A 28 -2.11 -3.09 -5.92
C THR A 28 -2.36 -2.34 -4.60
N ARG A 29 -1.31 -2.09 -3.79
CA ARG A 29 -1.44 -1.28 -2.56
C ARG A 29 -1.86 0.17 -2.88
N ARG A 30 -1.41 0.70 -4.02
CA ARG A 30 -1.66 2.08 -4.48
C ARG A 30 -3.04 2.26 -5.12
N VAL A 31 -3.64 1.18 -5.63
CA VAL A 31 -5.02 1.20 -6.15
C VAL A 31 -6.03 1.62 -5.09
N ARG A 32 -5.74 1.43 -3.80
CA ARG A 32 -6.64 1.77 -2.68
C ARG A 32 -6.59 3.25 -2.25
N THR A 33 -6.11 4.14 -3.11
CA THR A 33 -6.08 5.58 -2.84
C THR A 33 -7.49 6.21 -2.93
N PRO A 34 -7.81 7.26 -2.14
CA PRO A 34 -9.13 7.92 -2.20
C PRO A 34 -9.44 8.58 -3.56
N ASP A 35 -8.41 9.01 -4.29
CA ASP A 35 -8.56 9.60 -5.61
C ASP A 35 -8.83 8.53 -6.68
N ARG A 36 -10.03 8.57 -7.26
CA ARG A 36 -10.48 7.60 -8.27
C ARG A 36 -9.62 7.61 -9.54
N MET A 37 -9.14 8.77 -9.98
CA MET A 37 -8.32 8.85 -11.20
C MET A 37 -6.94 8.26 -10.96
N ALA A 38 -6.33 8.58 -9.82
CA ALA A 38 -5.08 7.96 -9.40
C ALA A 38 -5.24 6.44 -9.20
N ALA A 39 -6.32 5.99 -8.56
CA ALA A 39 -6.62 4.57 -8.36
C ALA A 39 -6.74 3.82 -9.70
N LEU A 40 -7.46 4.39 -10.67
CA LEU A 40 -7.58 3.83 -12.01
C LEU A 40 -6.21 3.76 -12.72
N GLY A 41 -5.41 4.83 -12.62
CA GLY A 41 -4.06 4.86 -13.18
C GLY A 41 -3.16 3.76 -12.61
N TRP A 42 -3.18 3.55 -11.30
CA TRP A 42 -2.41 2.47 -10.66
C TRP A 42 -2.92 1.08 -11.03
N TRP A 43 -4.23 0.92 -11.18
CA TRP A 43 -4.84 -0.34 -11.59
C TRP A 43 -4.45 -0.71 -13.02
N LEU A 44 -4.54 0.24 -13.96
CA LEU A 44 -4.12 0.07 -15.35
C LEU A 44 -2.62 -0.23 -15.44
N ALA A 45 -1.79 0.56 -14.76
CA ALA A 45 -0.34 0.35 -14.74
C ALA A 45 0.03 -1.04 -14.19
N GLY A 46 -0.64 -1.48 -13.12
CA GLY A 46 -0.39 -2.79 -12.53
C GLY A 46 -0.87 -3.94 -13.40
N ALA A 47 -2.04 -3.80 -14.05
CA ALA A 47 -2.54 -4.79 -14.99
C ALA A 47 -1.62 -4.95 -16.21
N MET A 48 -1.14 -3.83 -16.77
CA MET A 48 -0.20 -3.83 -17.89
C MET A 48 1.16 -4.42 -17.48
N ALA A 49 1.70 -4.02 -16.33
CA ALA A 49 2.99 -4.51 -15.82
C ALA A 49 2.96 -6.02 -15.57
N MET A 50 1.95 -6.51 -14.85
CA MET A 50 1.80 -7.93 -14.57
C MET A 50 1.52 -8.73 -15.84
N GLY A 51 0.57 -8.29 -16.67
CA GLY A 51 0.21 -8.99 -17.91
C GLY A 51 1.39 -9.10 -18.87
N THR A 52 2.13 -8.01 -19.04
CA THR A 52 3.36 -7.98 -19.85
C THR A 52 4.43 -8.89 -19.26
N GLY A 53 4.57 -8.98 -17.94
CA GLY A 53 5.50 -9.88 -17.28
C GLY A 53 5.16 -11.36 -17.43
N ILE A 54 3.88 -11.74 -17.26
CA ILE A 54 3.40 -13.12 -17.49
C ILE A 54 3.63 -13.50 -18.96
N TRP A 55 3.26 -12.61 -19.89
CA TRP A 55 3.47 -12.81 -21.34
C TRP A 55 4.95 -12.92 -21.70
N SER A 56 5.80 -12.03 -21.18
CA SER A 56 7.25 -12.07 -21.43
C SER A 56 7.87 -13.35 -20.86
N MET A 57 7.48 -13.77 -19.65
CA MET A 57 7.91 -15.05 -19.08
C MET A 57 7.56 -16.20 -20.02
N HIS A 58 6.32 -16.25 -20.51
CA HIS A 58 5.87 -17.31 -21.42
C HIS A 58 6.76 -17.40 -22.67
N PHE A 59 6.97 -16.29 -23.38
CA PHE A 59 7.76 -16.33 -24.61
C PHE A 59 9.26 -16.55 -24.36
N VAL A 60 9.84 -16.06 -23.25
CA VAL A 60 11.21 -16.45 -22.86
C VAL A 60 11.28 -17.94 -22.54
N GLY A 61 10.27 -18.51 -21.89
CA GLY A 61 10.17 -19.95 -21.64
C GLY A 61 10.05 -20.77 -22.93
N MET A 62 9.32 -20.26 -23.93
CA MET A 62 9.28 -20.84 -25.28
C MET A 62 10.65 -20.82 -25.96
N LEU A 63 11.38 -19.69 -25.87
CA LEU A 63 12.75 -19.58 -26.39
C LEU A 63 13.74 -20.51 -25.65
N ALA A 64 13.44 -20.86 -24.41
CA ALA A 64 14.24 -21.84 -23.66
C ALA A 64 14.08 -23.26 -24.23
N TYR A 65 12.97 -23.56 -24.90
CA TYR A 65 12.67 -24.86 -25.46
C TYR A 65 13.25 -25.00 -26.87
N SER A 66 14.24 -25.88 -27.03
CA SER A 66 14.89 -26.11 -28.32
C SER A 66 14.13 -27.15 -29.15
N LEU A 67 13.62 -26.71 -30.29
CA LEU A 67 13.09 -27.58 -31.34
C LEU A 67 14.01 -27.53 -32.57
N PRO A 68 14.17 -28.64 -33.31
CA PRO A 68 15.01 -28.71 -34.51
C PRO A 68 14.39 -28.01 -35.73
N VAL A 69 13.33 -27.23 -35.55
CA VAL A 69 12.63 -26.46 -36.59
C VAL A 69 12.64 -24.98 -36.23
N PRO A 70 12.84 -24.08 -37.22
CA PRO A 70 12.77 -22.64 -36.96
C PRO A 70 11.36 -22.26 -36.53
N LEU A 71 11.25 -21.58 -35.39
CA LEU A 71 9.98 -21.12 -34.83
C LEU A 71 9.76 -19.64 -35.15
N GLY A 72 8.53 -19.32 -35.54
CA GLY A 72 8.00 -17.98 -35.56
C GLY A 72 6.60 -17.94 -34.94
N TYR A 73 6.12 -16.73 -34.68
CA TYR A 73 4.85 -16.51 -33.99
C TYR A 73 3.97 -15.56 -34.78
N ASP A 74 2.72 -15.95 -34.99
CA ASP A 74 1.71 -15.11 -35.62
C ASP A 74 1.45 -13.85 -34.77
N TYR A 75 1.45 -12.67 -35.42
CA TYR A 75 1.30 -11.39 -34.73
C TYR A 75 -0.07 -11.25 -34.05
N GLY A 76 -1.14 -11.74 -34.68
CA GLY A 76 -2.51 -11.64 -34.17
C GLY A 76 -2.69 -12.48 -32.91
N ALA A 77 -2.35 -13.77 -32.98
CA ALA A 77 -2.41 -14.68 -31.83
C ALA A 77 -1.50 -14.20 -30.68
N THR A 78 -0.32 -13.67 -31.00
CA THR A 78 0.61 -13.10 -30.01
C THR A 78 0.02 -11.87 -29.31
N LEU A 79 -0.66 -10.99 -30.04
CA LEU A 79 -1.34 -9.84 -29.45
C LEU A 79 -2.53 -10.27 -28.58
N VAL A 80 -3.33 -11.24 -29.05
CA VAL A 80 -4.49 -11.75 -28.29
C VAL A 80 -4.04 -12.43 -26.99
N SER A 81 -2.94 -13.20 -27.01
CA SER A 81 -2.39 -13.77 -25.78
C SER A 81 -1.92 -12.67 -24.81
N TRP A 82 -1.26 -11.62 -25.28
CA TRP A 82 -0.90 -10.48 -24.44
C TRP A 82 -2.13 -9.79 -23.83
N LEU A 83 -3.18 -9.54 -24.63
CA LEU A 83 -4.44 -8.97 -24.13
C LEU A 83 -5.10 -9.87 -23.07
N ALA A 84 -5.07 -11.19 -23.25
CA ALA A 84 -5.52 -12.14 -22.24
C ALA A 84 -4.70 -12.02 -20.94
N ALA A 85 -3.37 -11.86 -21.06
CA ALA A 85 -2.46 -11.64 -19.93
C ALA A 85 -2.78 -10.35 -19.15
N VAL A 86 -3.04 -9.25 -19.88
CA VAL A 86 -3.40 -7.97 -19.28
C VAL A 86 -4.79 -8.04 -18.64
N GLY A 87 -5.76 -8.65 -19.33
CA GLY A 87 -7.13 -8.82 -18.82
C GLY A 87 -7.18 -9.66 -17.55
N VAL A 88 -6.46 -10.79 -17.51
CA VAL A 88 -6.40 -11.62 -16.31
C VAL A 88 -5.71 -10.90 -15.14
N SER A 89 -4.69 -10.11 -15.43
CA SER A 89 -4.00 -9.28 -14.43
C SER A 89 -4.91 -8.17 -13.90
N ALA A 90 -5.72 -7.55 -14.76
CA ALA A 90 -6.70 -6.55 -14.40
C ALA A 90 -7.77 -7.12 -13.43
N ILE A 91 -8.27 -8.32 -13.71
CA ILE A 91 -9.16 -9.07 -12.80
C ILE A 91 -8.47 -9.32 -11.46
N ALA A 92 -7.24 -9.83 -11.48
CA ALA A 92 -6.48 -10.12 -10.28
C ALA A 92 -6.31 -8.89 -9.38
N LEU A 93 -5.86 -7.77 -9.95
CA LEU A 93 -5.68 -6.51 -9.22
C LEU A 93 -7.02 -5.93 -8.72
N GLY A 94 -8.08 -6.02 -9.52
CA GLY A 94 -9.40 -5.54 -9.12
C GLY A 94 -9.97 -6.31 -7.93
N LEU A 95 -9.82 -7.63 -7.93
CA LEU A 95 -10.21 -8.49 -6.81
C LEU A 95 -9.33 -8.23 -5.57
N ALA A 96 -8.04 -8.07 -5.77
CA ALA A 96 -7.09 -7.80 -4.70
C ALA A 96 -7.31 -6.42 -4.05
N ALA A 97 -7.71 -5.40 -4.82
CA ALA A 97 -8.01 -4.06 -4.28
C ALA A 97 -9.27 -4.00 -3.41
N GLY A 98 -10.13 -5.02 -3.44
CA GLY A 98 -11.37 -5.08 -2.68
C GLY A 98 -11.20 -5.18 -1.16
N GLU A 99 -12.23 -4.76 -0.41
CA GLU A 99 -12.18 -4.73 1.06
C GLU A 99 -12.16 -6.13 1.70
N ARG A 100 -13.01 -7.04 1.22
CA ARG A 100 -13.22 -8.38 1.77
C ARG A 100 -13.11 -9.46 0.70
N LEU A 101 -12.39 -10.53 1.05
CA LEU A 101 -12.29 -11.76 0.27
C LEU A 101 -13.16 -12.85 0.92
N GLY A 102 -14.40 -12.97 0.46
CA GLY A 102 -15.27 -14.09 0.84
C GLY A 102 -14.94 -15.35 0.04
N GLY A 103 -15.38 -16.52 0.52
CA GLY A 103 -15.11 -17.82 -0.14
C GLY A 103 -15.55 -17.87 -1.61
N LEU A 104 -16.76 -17.37 -1.92
CA LEU A 104 -17.26 -17.32 -3.31
C LEU A 104 -16.41 -16.43 -4.22
N ARG A 105 -15.92 -15.28 -3.71
CA ARG A 105 -15.04 -14.38 -4.48
C ARG A 105 -13.66 -14.99 -4.68
N LEU A 106 -13.14 -15.73 -3.69
CA LEU A 106 -11.89 -16.47 -3.83
C LEU A 106 -12.01 -17.56 -4.90
N ILE A 107 -13.04 -18.39 -4.84
CA ILE A 107 -13.25 -19.48 -5.80
C ILE A 107 -13.49 -18.91 -7.20
N GLY A 108 -14.45 -17.99 -7.35
CA GLY A 108 -14.74 -17.36 -8.64
C GLY A 108 -13.54 -16.60 -9.22
N GLY A 109 -12.80 -15.89 -8.37
CA GLY A 109 -11.58 -15.19 -8.74
C GLY A 109 -10.46 -16.13 -9.18
N ALA A 110 -10.21 -17.20 -8.42
CA ALA A 110 -9.18 -18.19 -8.75
C ALA A 110 -9.49 -18.94 -10.05
N LEU A 111 -10.76 -19.27 -10.30
CA LEU A 111 -11.20 -19.89 -11.54
C LEU A 111 -11.06 -18.94 -12.73
N ALA A 112 -11.53 -17.70 -12.61
CA ALA A 112 -11.40 -16.69 -13.67
C ALA A 112 -9.94 -16.38 -13.99
N MET A 113 -9.10 -16.23 -12.96
CA MET A 113 -7.67 -16.00 -13.11
C MET A 113 -6.95 -17.22 -13.71
N GLY A 114 -7.23 -18.42 -13.20
CA GLY A 114 -6.66 -19.66 -13.74
C GLY A 114 -7.03 -19.85 -15.21
N ALA A 115 -8.30 -19.63 -15.58
CA ALA A 115 -8.75 -19.69 -16.96
C ALA A 115 -8.05 -18.67 -17.86
N GLY A 116 -7.88 -17.42 -17.40
CA GLY A 116 -7.17 -16.39 -18.16
C GLY A 116 -5.67 -16.68 -18.33
N ILE A 117 -5.02 -17.23 -17.31
CA ILE A 117 -3.62 -17.67 -17.37
C ILE A 117 -3.45 -18.82 -18.38
N CYS A 118 -4.34 -19.81 -18.34
CA CYS A 118 -4.37 -20.89 -19.32
C CYS A 118 -4.65 -20.36 -20.74
N ALA A 119 -5.64 -19.47 -20.90
CA ALA A 119 -5.98 -18.88 -22.18
C ALA A 119 -4.77 -18.15 -22.79
N MET A 120 -4.08 -17.32 -22.01
CA MET A 120 -2.85 -16.67 -22.46
C MET A 120 -1.82 -17.71 -22.94
N HIS A 121 -1.53 -18.72 -22.12
CA HIS A 121 -0.51 -19.72 -22.43
C HIS A 121 -0.83 -20.50 -23.71
N TYR A 122 -2.04 -21.05 -23.81
CA TYR A 122 -2.41 -21.88 -24.96
C TYR A 122 -2.64 -21.07 -26.23
N ILE A 123 -3.15 -19.83 -26.14
CA ILE A 123 -3.20 -18.93 -27.31
C ILE A 123 -1.77 -18.58 -27.76
N GLY A 124 -0.84 -18.37 -26.84
CA GLY A 124 0.58 -18.18 -27.14
C GLY A 124 1.20 -19.37 -27.86
N MET A 125 0.86 -20.59 -27.45
CA MET A 125 1.28 -21.83 -28.12
C MET A 125 0.70 -21.94 -29.54
N LEU A 126 -0.57 -21.57 -29.72
CA LEU A 126 -1.23 -21.57 -31.03
C LEU A 126 -0.60 -20.57 -32.01
N ALA A 127 0.07 -19.52 -31.52
CA ALA A 127 0.77 -18.56 -32.37
C ALA A 127 1.92 -19.19 -33.19
N MET A 128 2.46 -20.34 -32.77
CA MET A 128 3.45 -21.08 -33.56
C MET A 128 2.88 -21.70 -34.85
N SER A 129 1.55 -21.81 -34.97
CA SER A 129 0.87 -22.28 -36.19
C SER A 129 1.54 -23.53 -36.80
N MET A 130 1.66 -24.60 -36.00
CA MET A 130 2.35 -25.83 -36.38
C MET A 130 1.48 -26.72 -37.28
N ASP A 131 2.10 -27.36 -38.27
CA ASP A 131 1.45 -28.29 -39.19
C ASP A 131 2.36 -29.52 -39.46
N PRO A 132 1.95 -30.75 -39.11
CA PRO A 132 0.73 -31.11 -38.39
C PRO A 132 0.62 -30.45 -37.00
N PRO A 133 -0.60 -30.29 -36.46
CA PRO A 133 -0.82 -29.55 -35.21
C PRO A 133 -0.23 -30.25 -33.98
N ILE A 134 0.04 -29.46 -32.95
CA ILE A 134 0.50 -29.94 -31.63
C ILE A 134 -0.52 -30.91 -31.05
N ARG A 135 -0.05 -32.09 -30.62
CA ARG A 135 -0.86 -33.08 -29.91
C ARG A 135 -0.78 -32.81 -28.42
N TRP A 136 -1.92 -32.92 -27.74
CA TRP A 136 -2.02 -32.55 -26.33
C TRP A 136 -2.26 -33.77 -25.46
N SER A 137 -1.44 -33.93 -24.42
CA SER A 137 -1.71 -34.87 -23.33
C SER A 137 -2.77 -34.27 -22.39
N GLY A 138 -4.00 -34.75 -22.48
CA GLY A 138 -5.13 -34.20 -21.71
C GLY A 138 -4.90 -34.19 -20.19
N GLY A 139 -4.19 -35.19 -19.65
CA GLY A 139 -3.84 -35.24 -18.23
C GLY A 139 -2.91 -34.10 -17.80
N LEU A 140 -1.88 -33.79 -18.59
CA LEU A 140 -0.94 -32.71 -18.29
C LEU A 140 -1.57 -31.32 -18.53
N VAL A 141 -2.48 -31.18 -19.50
CA VAL A 141 -3.30 -29.97 -19.69
C VAL A 141 -4.19 -29.72 -18.47
N ALA A 142 -4.85 -30.76 -17.95
CA ALA A 142 -5.66 -30.64 -16.74
C ALA A 142 -4.80 -30.29 -15.52
N LEU A 143 -3.60 -30.87 -15.41
CA LEU A 143 -2.66 -30.57 -14.33
C LEU A 143 -2.17 -29.12 -14.38
N SER A 144 -1.76 -28.60 -15.54
CA SER A 144 -1.34 -27.20 -15.67
C SER A 144 -2.49 -26.24 -15.35
N ALA A 145 -3.72 -26.56 -15.77
CA ALA A 145 -4.90 -25.79 -15.41
C ALA A 145 -5.18 -25.81 -13.90
N ALA A 146 -5.04 -26.96 -13.25
CA ALA A 146 -5.16 -27.07 -11.80
C ALA A 146 -4.08 -26.23 -11.08
N ILE A 147 -2.83 -26.26 -11.55
CA ILE A 147 -1.74 -25.41 -11.05
C ILE A 147 -2.11 -23.94 -11.20
N ALA A 148 -2.66 -23.53 -12.35
CA ALA A 148 -3.07 -22.14 -12.59
C ALA A 148 -4.12 -21.66 -11.58
N VAL A 149 -5.15 -22.49 -11.32
CA VAL A 149 -6.22 -22.16 -10.38
C VAL A 149 -5.70 -22.11 -8.94
N VAL A 150 -4.89 -23.11 -8.53
CA VAL A 150 -4.31 -23.15 -7.19
C VAL A 150 -3.36 -21.97 -6.97
N ALA A 151 -2.48 -21.68 -7.93
CA ALA A 151 -1.59 -20.53 -7.87
C ALA A 151 -2.37 -19.21 -7.78
N SER A 152 -3.47 -19.08 -8.53
CA SER A 152 -4.35 -17.90 -8.47
C SER A 152 -5.02 -17.73 -7.11
N ALA A 153 -5.52 -18.82 -6.51
CA ALA A 153 -6.08 -18.80 -5.17
C ALA A 153 -5.02 -18.41 -4.12
N LEU A 154 -3.83 -19.00 -4.21
CA LEU A 154 -2.71 -18.67 -3.32
C LEU A 154 -2.28 -17.20 -3.48
N ALA A 155 -2.20 -16.68 -4.70
CA ALA A 155 -1.87 -15.29 -4.96
C ALA A 155 -2.86 -14.33 -4.26
N LEU A 156 -4.17 -14.59 -4.39
CA LEU A 156 -5.21 -13.81 -3.70
C LEU A 156 -5.09 -13.94 -2.17
N LEU A 157 -4.92 -15.16 -1.64
CA LEU A 157 -4.80 -15.38 -0.20
C LEU A 157 -3.57 -14.69 0.39
N ILE A 158 -2.42 -14.84 -0.27
CA ILE A 158 -1.15 -14.20 0.12
C ILE A 158 -1.33 -12.69 0.11
N PHE A 159 -1.89 -12.12 -0.95
CA PHE A 159 -2.14 -10.69 -1.04
C PHE A 159 -2.97 -10.19 0.15
N PHE A 160 -4.12 -10.81 0.42
CA PHE A 160 -5.00 -10.40 1.52
C PHE A 160 -4.37 -10.59 2.91
N ARG A 161 -3.45 -11.55 3.08
CA ARG A 161 -2.67 -11.75 4.31
C ARG A 161 -1.60 -10.67 4.51
N ILE A 162 -0.87 -10.30 3.45
CA ILE A 162 0.30 -9.43 3.57
C ILE A 162 0.01 -7.95 3.27
N ARG A 163 -1.20 -7.59 2.81
CA ARG A 163 -1.56 -6.20 2.44
C ARG A 163 -1.39 -5.18 3.57
N ASN A 164 -1.43 -5.62 4.83
CA ASN A 164 -1.23 -4.77 6.01
C ASN A 164 0.20 -4.80 6.55
N ALA A 165 1.09 -5.63 5.99
CA ALA A 165 2.48 -5.70 6.43
C ALA A 165 3.25 -4.47 5.94
N THR A 166 3.77 -3.67 6.86
CA THR A 166 4.55 -2.45 6.61
C THR A 166 6.01 -2.61 7.08
N GLY A 167 6.88 -1.71 6.60
CA GLY A 167 8.29 -1.67 7.01
C GLY A 167 9.17 -2.78 6.42
N ARG A 168 10.34 -3.01 7.04
CA ARG A 168 11.39 -3.92 6.56
C ARG A 168 10.92 -5.39 6.48
N HIS A 169 10.02 -5.78 7.39
CA HIS A 169 9.39 -7.10 7.36
C HIS A 169 8.40 -7.25 6.19
N GLY A 170 7.68 -6.16 5.83
CA GLY A 170 6.79 -6.14 4.67
C GLY A 170 7.51 -6.36 3.33
N PHE A 171 8.75 -5.86 3.20
CA PHE A 171 9.58 -6.11 2.01
C PHE A 171 9.87 -7.60 1.80
N TRP A 172 10.35 -8.29 2.85
CA TRP A 172 10.69 -9.71 2.76
C TRP A 172 9.47 -10.59 2.48
N TRP A 173 8.32 -10.28 3.08
CA TRP A 173 7.06 -10.97 2.77
C TRP A 173 6.61 -10.75 1.34
N GLN A 174 6.79 -9.54 0.80
CA GLN A 174 6.46 -9.24 -0.58
C GLN A 174 7.40 -9.94 -1.57
N ALA A 175 8.70 -9.98 -1.27
CA ALA A 175 9.67 -10.74 -2.06
C ALA A 175 9.32 -12.24 -2.05
N GLY A 176 9.04 -12.82 -0.89
CA GLY A 176 8.60 -14.22 -0.77
C GLY A 176 7.29 -14.49 -1.54
N ALA A 177 6.30 -13.61 -1.43
CA ALA A 177 5.06 -13.70 -2.18
C ALA A 177 5.28 -13.68 -3.70
N ALA A 178 6.14 -12.77 -4.18
CA ALA A 178 6.47 -12.67 -5.59
C ALA A 178 7.13 -13.94 -6.13
N LEU A 179 8.02 -14.57 -5.35
CA LEU A 179 8.63 -15.85 -5.72
C LEU A 179 7.60 -16.98 -5.78
N VAL A 180 6.67 -17.06 -4.82
CA VAL A 180 5.60 -18.08 -4.85
C VAL A 180 4.71 -17.91 -6.07
N MET A 181 4.33 -16.67 -6.41
CA MET A 181 3.57 -16.40 -7.62
C MET A 181 4.36 -16.76 -8.88
N ALA A 182 5.65 -16.40 -8.95
CA ALA A 182 6.52 -16.77 -10.07
C ALA A 182 6.62 -18.29 -10.24
N CYS A 183 6.76 -19.05 -9.15
CA CYS A 183 6.72 -20.51 -9.16
C CYS A 183 5.41 -21.04 -9.74
N GLY A 184 4.27 -20.45 -9.36
CA GLY A 184 2.96 -20.85 -9.89
C GLY A 184 2.82 -20.59 -11.39
N ILE A 185 3.24 -19.40 -11.86
CA ILE A 185 3.14 -19.03 -13.27
C ILE A 185 4.11 -19.87 -14.12
N ALA A 186 5.37 -20.00 -13.70
CA ALA A 186 6.37 -20.83 -14.38
C ALA A 186 5.99 -22.31 -14.34
N GLY A 187 5.50 -22.81 -13.19
CA GLY A 187 5.05 -24.19 -13.03
C GLY A 187 3.89 -24.54 -13.96
N MET A 188 2.89 -23.66 -14.06
CA MET A 188 1.81 -23.78 -15.06
C MET A 188 2.39 -23.83 -16.48
N HIS A 189 3.25 -22.88 -16.83
CA HIS A 189 3.83 -22.79 -18.17
C HIS A 189 4.62 -24.04 -18.56
N TYR A 190 5.58 -24.49 -17.75
CA TYR A 190 6.40 -25.65 -18.09
C TYR A 190 5.63 -26.97 -18.02
N THR A 191 4.59 -27.07 -17.20
CA THR A 191 3.67 -28.22 -17.22
C THR A 191 2.82 -28.20 -18.49
N GLY A 192 2.37 -27.02 -18.94
CA GLY A 192 1.70 -26.85 -20.23
C GLY A 192 2.60 -27.18 -21.42
N MET A 193 3.88 -26.81 -21.36
CA MET A 193 4.89 -27.23 -22.36
C MET A 193 5.11 -28.73 -22.36
N ALA A 194 5.19 -29.37 -21.18
CA ALA A 194 5.30 -30.82 -21.09
C ALA A 194 4.07 -31.56 -21.65
N ALA A 195 2.91 -30.89 -21.69
CA ALA A 195 1.69 -31.42 -22.28
C ALA A 195 1.68 -31.38 -23.82
N ALA A 196 2.56 -30.56 -24.42
CA ALA A 196 2.64 -30.33 -25.86
C ALA A 196 3.58 -31.33 -26.54
N GLU A 197 3.00 -32.29 -27.26
CA GLU A 197 3.72 -33.22 -28.10
C GLU A 197 3.76 -32.68 -29.53
N VAL A 198 4.92 -32.20 -29.95
CA VAL A 198 5.16 -31.72 -31.32
C VAL A 198 5.60 -32.91 -32.18
N PRO A 199 4.81 -33.31 -33.20
CA PRO A 199 5.23 -34.33 -34.16
C PRO A 199 6.58 -33.98 -34.81
N ALA A 200 7.41 -35.00 -35.08
CA ALA A 200 8.76 -34.81 -35.62
C ALA A 200 8.77 -34.22 -37.04
N ASP A 201 7.67 -34.40 -37.76
CA ASP A 201 7.41 -33.92 -39.13
C ASP A 201 6.69 -32.57 -39.17
N SER A 202 6.39 -31.96 -38.02
CA SER A 202 5.72 -30.65 -37.96
C SER A 202 6.62 -29.50 -38.40
N VAL A 203 6.07 -28.61 -39.23
CA VAL A 203 6.66 -27.35 -39.66
C VAL A 203 5.90 -26.16 -39.07
N CYS A 204 6.62 -25.07 -38.78
CA CYS A 204 6.02 -23.82 -38.31
C CYS A 204 5.56 -22.97 -39.51
N ARG A 205 4.24 -22.74 -39.65
CA ARG A 205 3.71 -21.92 -40.75
C ARG A 205 3.88 -20.42 -40.53
N SER A 206 4.05 -19.98 -39.28
CA SER A 206 4.28 -18.59 -38.91
C SER A 206 5.77 -18.22 -38.87
N VAL A 207 6.61 -18.94 -39.64
CA VAL A 207 8.06 -18.70 -39.68
C VAL A 207 8.41 -17.27 -40.11
N ASP A 208 7.62 -16.61 -40.96
CA ASP A 208 7.82 -15.21 -41.35
C ASP A 208 7.19 -14.19 -40.40
N GLY A 209 6.61 -14.67 -39.30
CA GLY A 209 6.04 -13.85 -38.24
C GLY A 209 7.09 -13.25 -37.31
N LEU A 210 6.69 -13.01 -36.07
CA LEU A 210 7.58 -12.53 -35.02
C LEU A 210 8.54 -13.67 -34.63
N ARG A 211 9.85 -13.49 -34.81
CA ARG A 211 10.87 -14.51 -34.48
C ARG A 211 12.21 -13.89 -34.10
N GLY A 212 13.10 -14.71 -33.52
CA GLY A 212 14.49 -14.37 -33.25
C GLY A 212 14.65 -13.00 -32.58
N ASP A 213 15.45 -12.13 -33.22
CA ASP A 213 15.79 -10.80 -32.70
C ASP A 213 14.59 -9.89 -32.50
N GLY A 214 13.54 -9.99 -33.33
CA GLY A 214 12.34 -9.16 -33.21
C GLY A 214 11.55 -9.46 -31.94
N LEU A 215 11.34 -10.75 -31.65
CA LEU A 215 10.70 -11.19 -30.41
C LEU A 215 11.61 -10.86 -29.20
N ALA A 216 12.91 -11.11 -29.32
CA ALA A 216 13.87 -10.82 -28.25
C ALA A 216 13.91 -9.32 -27.90
N ALA A 217 13.92 -8.43 -28.90
CA ALA A 217 13.88 -6.98 -28.71
C ALA A 217 12.58 -6.53 -28.04
N LEU A 218 11.43 -7.11 -28.45
CA LEU A 218 10.14 -6.81 -27.84
C LEU A 218 10.11 -7.21 -26.34
N ILE A 219 10.58 -8.41 -26.02
CA ILE A 219 10.70 -8.91 -24.64
C ILE A 219 11.69 -8.06 -23.83
N ALA A 220 12.85 -7.73 -24.41
CA ALA A 220 13.86 -6.91 -23.75
C ALA A 220 13.31 -5.52 -23.43
N GLY A 221 12.66 -4.85 -24.39
CA GLY A 221 12.00 -3.56 -24.19
C GLY A 221 10.92 -3.63 -23.11
N ALA A 222 10.07 -4.66 -23.14
CA ALA A 222 9.05 -4.89 -22.13
C ALA A 222 9.64 -5.11 -20.72
N THR A 223 10.72 -5.89 -20.62
CA THR A 223 11.42 -6.16 -19.36
C THR A 223 12.10 -4.92 -18.80
N LEU A 224 12.74 -4.12 -19.67
CA LEU A 224 13.35 -2.85 -19.29
C LEU A 224 12.29 -1.85 -18.81
N ALA A 225 11.15 -1.76 -19.48
CA ALA A 225 10.03 -0.93 -19.06
C ALA A 225 9.49 -1.35 -17.69
N LEU A 226 9.37 -2.67 -17.45
CA LEU A 226 8.96 -3.23 -16.17
C LEU A 226 9.96 -2.86 -15.06
N LEU A 227 11.25 -3.09 -15.27
CA LEU A 227 12.31 -2.74 -14.30
C LEU A 227 12.35 -1.24 -14.02
N PHE A 228 12.22 -0.41 -15.06
CA PHE A 228 12.14 1.03 -14.92
C PHE A 228 10.94 1.45 -14.06
N LEU A 229 9.76 0.86 -14.30
CA LEU A 229 8.57 1.08 -13.48
C LEU A 229 8.81 0.67 -12.02
N THR A 230 9.38 -0.51 -11.76
CA THR A 230 9.72 -0.97 -10.40
C THR A 230 10.68 -0.01 -9.70
N LEU A 231 11.70 0.48 -10.41
CA LEU A 231 12.67 1.43 -9.89
C LEU A 231 12.03 2.79 -9.56
N LEU A 232 11.18 3.32 -10.44
CA LEU A 232 10.45 4.56 -10.20
C LEU A 232 9.56 4.47 -8.95
N ILE A 233 8.85 3.36 -8.83
CA ILE A 233 8.00 3.04 -7.68
C ILE A 233 8.84 2.98 -6.40
N SER A 234 9.93 2.22 -6.42
CA SER A 234 10.84 2.08 -5.28
C SER A 234 11.50 3.41 -4.88
N ALA A 235 11.91 4.23 -5.86
CA ALA A 235 12.50 5.53 -5.62
C ALA A 235 11.50 6.52 -4.98
N ARG A 236 10.23 6.48 -5.40
CA ARG A 236 9.18 7.30 -4.75
C ARG A 236 8.93 6.84 -3.32
N ASP A 237 8.87 5.54 -3.07
CA ASP A 237 8.67 5.02 -1.72
C ASP A 237 9.81 5.37 -0.78
N HIS A 238 11.04 5.31 -1.27
CA HIS A 238 12.20 5.72 -0.49
C HIS A 238 12.09 7.20 -0.07
N ARG A 239 11.74 8.09 -1.01
CA ARG A 239 11.53 9.52 -0.71
C ARG A 239 10.39 9.74 0.30
N MET A 240 9.28 9.02 0.16
CA MET A 240 8.15 9.13 1.10
C MET A 240 8.51 8.61 2.49
N SER A 241 9.31 7.56 2.59
CA SER A 241 9.75 7.00 3.88
C SER A 241 10.62 7.97 4.67
N LEU A 242 11.57 8.63 3.99
CA LEU A 242 12.40 9.68 4.59
C LEU A 242 11.58 10.88 5.05
N HIS A 243 10.61 11.32 4.25
CA HIS A 243 9.76 12.45 4.60
C HIS A 243 8.86 12.14 5.81
N ARG A 244 8.32 10.91 5.90
CA ARG A 244 7.55 10.45 7.08
C ARG A 244 8.37 10.50 8.35
N GLY A 245 9.60 9.98 8.35
CA GLY A 245 10.46 10.01 9.54
C GLY A 245 10.77 11.44 10.00
N ARG A 246 10.99 12.37 9.07
CA ARG A 246 11.20 13.79 9.39
C ARG A 246 9.95 14.43 10.02
N LEU A 247 8.77 14.17 9.43
CA LEU A 247 7.50 14.68 9.96
C LEU A 247 7.19 14.11 11.35
N GLU A 248 7.44 12.83 11.58
CA GLU A 248 7.26 12.20 12.90
C GLU A 248 8.16 12.84 13.96
N PHE A 249 9.43 13.08 13.63
CA PHE A 249 10.35 13.80 14.52
C PHE A 249 9.89 15.23 14.80
N GLU A 250 9.44 15.96 13.78
CA GLU A 250 8.96 17.33 13.91
C GLU A 250 7.68 17.41 14.74
N VAL A 251 6.73 16.50 14.52
CA VAL A 251 5.50 16.39 15.31
C VAL A 251 5.83 16.07 16.77
N ALA A 252 6.75 15.13 17.04
CA ALA A 252 7.20 14.79 18.39
C ALA A 252 7.88 15.96 19.10
N ALA A 253 8.73 16.71 18.39
CA ALA A 253 9.40 17.88 18.93
C ALA A 253 8.39 18.99 19.29
N ARG A 254 7.43 19.27 18.40
CA ARG A 254 6.38 20.28 18.64
C ARG A 254 5.42 19.89 19.74
N THR A 255 5.03 18.62 19.83
CA THR A 255 4.19 18.15 20.96
C THR A 255 4.91 18.28 22.30
N SER A 256 6.21 17.96 22.37
CA SER A 256 7.01 18.16 23.58
C SER A 256 7.18 19.65 23.96
N GLU A 257 7.37 20.52 22.98
CA GLU A 257 7.45 21.98 23.20
C GLU A 257 6.11 22.52 23.72
N LEU A 258 5.00 22.12 23.11
CA LEU A 258 3.66 22.54 23.52
C LEU A 258 3.32 22.06 24.93
N ALA A 259 3.67 20.81 25.27
CA ALA A 259 3.48 20.26 26.61
C ALA A 259 4.24 21.07 27.67
N ARG A 260 5.50 21.43 27.41
CA ARG A 260 6.30 22.27 28.31
C ARG A 260 5.73 23.69 28.45
N ALA A 261 5.27 24.29 27.35
CA ALA A 261 4.64 25.61 27.39
C ALA A 261 3.31 25.59 28.19
N LEU A 262 2.52 24.52 28.05
CA LEU A 262 1.30 24.31 28.82
C LEU A 262 1.61 24.18 30.32
N GLU A 263 2.56 23.34 30.71
CA GLU A 263 2.98 23.18 32.11
C GLU A 263 3.45 24.50 32.73
N ALA A 264 4.23 25.29 31.98
CA ALA A 264 4.69 26.61 32.42
C ALA A 264 3.53 27.61 32.59
N ALA A 265 2.58 27.62 31.64
CA ALA A 265 1.40 28.48 31.71
C ALA A 265 0.48 28.10 32.89
N GLU A 266 0.28 26.81 33.13
CA GLU A 266 -0.48 26.33 34.28
C GLU A 266 0.21 26.65 35.61
N ALA A 267 1.54 26.49 35.69
CA ALA A 267 2.30 26.86 36.87
C ALA A 267 2.17 28.37 37.17
N ALA A 268 2.26 29.22 36.14
CA ALA A 268 2.05 30.65 36.28
C ALA A 268 0.61 31.00 36.73
N ASN A 269 -0.40 30.30 36.22
CA ASN A 269 -1.79 30.52 36.59
C ASN A 269 -2.08 30.06 38.04
N ARG A 270 -1.49 28.94 38.47
CA ARG A 270 -1.53 28.47 39.87
C ARG A 270 -0.89 29.50 40.81
N ALA A 271 0.33 29.95 40.50
CA ALA A 271 1.02 30.96 41.29
C ALA A 271 0.23 32.29 41.38
N LYS A 272 -0.39 32.73 40.28
CA LYS A 272 -1.27 33.91 40.29
C LYS A 272 -2.48 33.73 41.21
N THR A 273 -3.10 32.55 41.20
CA THR A 273 -4.26 32.24 42.04
C THR A 273 -3.87 32.22 43.52
N GLU A 274 -2.76 31.56 43.86
CA GLU A 274 -2.20 31.53 45.22
C GLU A 274 -1.83 32.93 45.73
N PHE A 275 -1.16 33.74 44.90
CA PHE A 275 -0.81 35.12 45.23
C PHE A 275 -2.05 35.98 45.53
N LEU A 276 -3.07 35.93 44.66
CA LEU A 276 -4.29 36.70 44.86
C LEU A 276 -5.05 36.27 46.13
N ALA A 277 -5.07 34.97 46.44
CA ALA A 277 -5.66 34.45 47.65
C ALA A 277 -4.91 34.93 48.90
N ALA A 278 -3.57 34.84 48.89
CA ALA A 278 -2.71 35.29 49.99
C ALA A 278 -2.86 36.80 50.24
N ILE A 279 -2.76 37.63 49.20
CA ILE A 279 -2.93 39.08 49.31
C ILE A 279 -4.33 39.45 49.80
N SER A 280 -5.37 38.74 49.35
CA SER A 280 -6.74 38.99 49.84
C SER A 280 -6.86 38.71 51.35
N HIS A 281 -6.20 37.67 51.85
CA HIS A 281 -6.17 37.36 53.28
C HIS A 281 -5.39 38.41 54.08
N GLU A 282 -4.19 38.77 53.61
CA GLU A 282 -3.31 39.76 54.24
C GLU A 282 -3.90 41.17 54.25
N LEU A 283 -4.67 41.57 53.24
CA LEU A 283 -5.36 42.87 53.22
C LEU A 283 -6.61 42.89 54.10
N ARG A 284 -7.32 41.76 54.22
CA ARG A 284 -8.55 41.67 55.02
C ARG A 284 -8.27 41.93 56.50
N THR A 285 -7.18 41.41 57.04
CA THR A 285 -6.82 41.56 58.46
C THR A 285 -6.68 43.03 58.89
N PRO A 286 -5.79 43.86 58.31
CA PRO A 286 -5.65 45.26 58.68
C PRO A 286 -6.90 46.07 58.36
N LEU A 287 -7.62 45.80 57.26
CA LEU A 287 -8.88 46.48 56.95
C LEU A 287 -9.98 46.19 57.99
N THR A 288 -10.02 44.96 58.51
CA THR A 288 -10.94 44.59 59.60
C THR A 288 -10.58 45.34 60.88
N SER A 289 -9.29 45.46 61.20
CA SER A 289 -8.83 46.26 62.34
C SER A 289 -9.15 47.75 62.18
N ILE A 290 -8.84 48.36 61.02
CA ILE A 290 -9.14 49.78 60.73
C ILE A 290 -10.64 50.04 60.86
N ARG A 291 -11.47 49.14 60.32
CA ARG A 291 -12.92 49.25 60.44
C ARG A 291 -13.38 49.17 61.90
N GLY A 292 -12.85 48.23 62.68
CA GLY A 292 -13.18 48.09 64.11
C GLY A 292 -12.82 49.34 64.92
N PHE A 293 -11.65 49.93 64.66
CA PHE A 293 -11.26 51.21 65.28
C PHE A 293 -12.14 52.38 64.82
N ALA A 294 -12.50 52.43 63.53
CA ALA A 294 -13.41 53.46 63.00
C ALA A 294 -14.81 53.34 63.61
N GLU A 295 -15.37 52.13 63.75
CA GLU A 295 -16.67 51.90 64.42
C GLU A 295 -16.62 52.34 65.90
N LEU A 296 -15.53 52.06 66.61
CA LEU A 296 -15.34 52.51 68.00
C LEU A 296 -15.25 54.04 68.10
N MET A 297 -14.51 54.69 67.20
CA MET A 297 -14.40 56.15 67.16
C MET A 297 -15.74 56.82 66.83
N GLU A 298 -16.52 56.24 65.90
CA GLU A 298 -17.85 56.71 65.54
C GLU A 298 -18.84 56.63 66.72
N HIS A 299 -18.78 55.55 67.50
CA HIS A 299 -19.68 55.36 68.66
C HIS A 299 -19.25 56.12 69.93
N ARG A 300 -17.94 56.33 70.15
CA ARG A 300 -17.45 56.92 71.41
C ARG A 300 -17.12 58.41 71.33
N SER A 301 -17.02 59.01 70.13
CA SER A 301 -16.60 60.40 70.01
C SER A 301 -17.76 61.39 70.18
N ALA A 302 -17.58 62.36 71.08
CA ALA A 302 -18.55 63.43 71.36
C ALA A 302 -18.53 64.55 70.29
N GLU A 303 -17.44 64.63 69.50
CA GLU A 303 -17.20 65.69 68.53
C GLU A 303 -17.79 65.33 67.14
N PRO A 304 -18.66 66.16 66.53
CA PRO A 304 -19.35 65.83 65.28
C PRO A 304 -18.42 65.59 64.08
N SER A 305 -17.31 66.34 63.99
CA SER A 305 -16.30 66.24 62.93
C SER A 305 -15.60 64.88 62.94
N THR A 306 -15.16 64.45 64.13
CA THR A 306 -14.49 63.16 64.35
C THR A 306 -15.42 61.98 64.08
N ARG A 307 -16.71 62.11 64.40
CA ARG A 307 -17.73 61.10 64.09
C ARG A 307 -17.96 60.95 62.58
N ALA A 308 -18.04 62.07 61.85
CA ALA A 308 -18.19 62.07 60.39
C ALA A 308 -16.96 61.49 59.67
N GLN A 309 -15.75 61.80 60.14
CA GLN A 309 -14.50 61.23 59.60
C GLN A 309 -14.41 59.72 59.84
N ALA A 310 -14.79 59.24 61.03
CA ALA A 310 -14.82 57.80 61.34
C ALA A 310 -15.84 57.04 60.45
N GLY A 311 -17.03 57.63 60.23
CA GLY A 311 -18.02 57.08 59.31
C GLY A 311 -17.51 56.98 57.86
N LEU A 312 -16.75 57.98 57.39
CA LEU A 312 -16.14 57.96 56.06
C LEU A 312 -15.10 56.83 55.94
N ILE A 313 -14.19 56.71 56.91
CA ILE A 313 -13.17 55.66 56.96
C ILE A 313 -13.82 54.28 56.91
N ARG A 314 -14.87 54.05 57.71
CA ARG A 314 -15.64 52.80 57.76
C ARG A 314 -16.29 52.43 56.41
N VAL A 315 -16.79 53.41 55.65
CA VAL A 315 -17.35 53.18 54.31
C VAL A 315 -16.25 52.87 53.31
N THR A 316 -15.13 53.59 53.33
CA THR A 316 -14.00 53.37 52.41
C THR A 316 -13.19 52.11 52.70
N SER A 317 -13.11 51.66 53.96
CA SER A 317 -12.43 50.41 54.34
C SER A 317 -13.28 49.17 54.07
N ARG A 318 -14.50 49.35 53.54
CA ARG A 318 -15.41 48.27 53.16
C ARG A 318 -14.99 47.70 51.81
N VAL A 319 -14.03 46.77 51.85
CA VAL A 319 -13.61 46.05 50.64
C VAL A 319 -14.38 44.74 50.54
N ASP A 320 -15.25 44.66 49.53
CA ASP A 320 -16.09 43.49 49.28
C ASP A 320 -15.29 42.43 48.50
N PHE A 321 -14.58 41.58 49.23
CA PHE A 321 -13.80 40.47 48.64
C PHE A 321 -14.67 39.23 48.34
N GLY A 322 -15.98 39.41 48.19
CA GLY A 322 -16.98 38.36 48.03
C GLY A 322 -17.17 37.85 46.60
N SER A 323 -16.80 36.59 46.40
CA SER A 323 -17.47 35.58 45.55
C SER A 323 -17.74 35.89 44.06
N ARG A 324 -16.77 35.58 43.21
CA ARG A 324 -17.02 35.18 41.80
C ARG A 324 -16.57 33.74 41.50
N SER A 325 -16.69 32.83 42.48
CA SER A 325 -16.31 31.42 42.33
C SER A 325 -17.44 30.47 41.90
N GLN A 326 -18.65 30.94 41.57
CA GLN A 326 -19.78 30.07 41.22
C GLN A 326 -20.41 30.30 39.82
N ALA A 327 -19.85 31.17 38.97
CA ALA A 327 -20.45 31.50 37.67
C ALA A 327 -19.88 30.73 36.45
N ILE A 328 -19.03 29.71 36.65
CA ILE A 328 -18.47 28.89 35.54
C ILE A 328 -18.69 27.39 35.82
N ARG A 329 -19.95 27.01 35.98
CA ARG A 329 -20.46 25.64 35.77
C ARG A 329 -21.87 25.78 35.19
N GLY A 330 -21.93 25.96 33.89
CA GLY A 330 -23.14 26.00 33.06
C GLY A 330 -22.71 25.72 31.63
#